data_AF-A0A382ZRH7-F1
#
_entry.id   AF-A0A382ZRH7-F1
#
_cell.length_a   1.000
_cell.length_b   1.000
_cell.length_c   1.000
_cell.angle_alpha   90.00
_cell.angle_beta   90.00
_cell.angle_gamma   90.00
#
_symmetry.space_group_name_H-M   'P 1'
#
loop_
_entity.id
_entity.type
_entity.pdbx_description
1 polymer ?
#
loop_
_entity_poly.entity_id
_entity_poly.type
_entity_poly.pdbx_seq_one_letter_code
_entity_poly.pdbx_strand_id
1 'polypeptide(L)'
;MIIHIAGSGGSGKTTIGNKLKKIYEGKIVVIDTDDIKTNLIKKKYKSISNIHKALETEEWIEMYLEKMMKLIKRYNDKILILTGSLHVKTKNRKTQITNM
;
A
#
# COMPACT_ATOMS: atom_id res chain seq x y z
N MET A 1 -10.20 7.94 -9.75
CA MET A 1 -9.22 7.24 -10.64
C MET A 1 -8.04 6.80 -9.80
N ILE A 2 -7.53 5.57 -10.00
CA ILE A 2 -6.35 5.05 -9.29
C ILE A 2 -5.28 4.71 -10.33
N ILE A 3 -4.06 5.22 -10.12
CA ILE A 3 -2.87 4.95 -10.92
C ILE A 3 -1.90 4.16 -10.04
N HIS A 4 -1.43 3.02 -10.51
CA HIS A 4 -0.39 2.24 -9.84
C HIS A 4 0.91 2.32 -10.62
N ILE A 5 1.95 2.90 -9.99
CA ILE A 5 3.29 2.98 -10.57
C ILE A 5 4.07 1.74 -10.12
N ALA A 6 4.26 0.78 -11.02
CA ALA A 6 4.99 -0.45 -10.76
C ALA A 6 6.48 -0.34 -11.13
N GLY A 7 7.31 -1.20 -10.55
CA GLY A 7 8.76 -1.23 -10.80
C GLY A 7 9.54 -1.85 -9.63
N SER A 8 10.79 -2.24 -9.87
CA SER A 8 11.70 -2.78 -8.86
C SER A 8 12.07 -1.75 -7.77
N GLY A 9 12.63 -2.22 -6.66
CA GLY A 9 13.24 -1.33 -5.66
C GLY A 9 14.31 -0.45 -6.32
N GLY A 10 14.34 0.85 -5.98
CA GLY A 10 15.28 1.81 -6.58
C GLY A 10 14.92 2.36 -7.97
N SER A 11 13.83 1.90 -8.60
CA SER A 11 13.43 2.35 -9.95
C SER A 11 12.84 3.77 -10.04
N GLY A 12 12.87 4.55 -8.95
CA GLY A 12 12.38 5.93 -8.93
C GLY A 12 10.86 6.14 -8.79
N LYS A 13 10.08 5.11 -8.44
CA LYS A 13 8.60 5.18 -8.29
C LYS A 13 8.14 6.32 -7.35
N THR A 14 8.70 6.37 -6.15
CA THR A 14 8.37 7.41 -5.16
C THR A 14 8.84 8.78 -5.64
N THR A 15 9.97 8.86 -6.36
CA THR A 15 10.47 10.10 -6.98
C THR A 15 9.50 10.64 -8.02
N ILE A 16 9.01 9.80 -8.93
CA ILE A 16 8.05 10.24 -9.96
C ILE A 16 6.71 10.62 -9.33
N GLY A 17 6.21 9.85 -8.35
CA GLY A 17 4.99 10.22 -7.62
C GLY A 17 5.12 11.59 -6.95
N ASN A 18 6.21 11.84 -6.23
CA ASN A 18 6.44 13.13 -5.58
C ASN A 18 6.58 14.29 -6.57
N LYS A 19 7.19 14.08 -7.74
CA LYS A 19 7.21 15.09 -8.81
C LYS A 19 5.82 15.40 -9.33
N LEU A 20 5.00 14.37 -9.58
CA LEU A 20 3.60 14.55 -9.98
C LEU A 20 2.81 15.30 -8.92
N LYS A 21 3.05 15.02 -7.63
CA LYS A 21 2.39 15.72 -6.51
C LYS A 21 2.72 17.21 -6.50
N LYS A 22 3.95 17.60 -6.86
CA LYS A 22 4.34 19.01 -6.97
C LYS A 22 3.68 19.71 -8.16
N ILE A 23 3.48 19.00 -9.27
CA ILE A 23 2.89 19.56 -10.49
C ILE A 23 1.36 19.70 -10.38
N TYR A 24 0.69 18.68 -9.85
CA TYR A 24 -0.78 18.62 -9.80
C TYR A 24 -1.36 18.95 -8.41
N GLU A 25 -0.49 19.14 -7.41
CA GLU A 25 -0.83 19.63 -6.07
C GLU A 25 -2.02 18.89 -5.45
N GLY A 26 -3.02 19.64 -4.97
CA GLY A 26 -4.19 19.11 -4.25
C GLY A 26 -5.12 18.21 -5.08
N LYS A 27 -4.93 18.13 -6.40
CA LYS A 27 -5.72 17.29 -7.31
C LYS A 27 -5.36 15.81 -7.21
N ILE A 28 -4.14 15.50 -6.75
CA ILE A 28 -3.66 14.13 -6.63
C ILE A 28 -3.21 13.80 -5.21
N VAL A 29 -3.28 12.53 -4.86
CA VAL A 29 -2.75 12.00 -3.61
C VAL A 29 -1.78 10.88 -3.93
N VAL A 30 -0.52 11.07 -3.54
CA VAL A 30 0.50 10.03 -3.64
C VAL A 30 0.53 9.23 -2.36
N ILE A 31 0.44 7.92 -2.49
CA ILE A 31 0.45 6.96 -1.39
C ILE A 31 1.59 5.98 -1.62
N ASP A 32 2.56 5.96 -0.70
CA ASP A 32 3.56 4.90 -0.67
C ASP A 32 3.00 3.66 0.03
N THR A 33 2.84 2.58 -0.72
CA THR A 33 2.24 1.34 -0.22
C THR A 33 3.19 0.54 0.67
N ASP A 34 4.50 0.67 0.48
CA ASP A 34 5.49 0.02 1.33
C ASP A 34 5.55 0.68 2.71
N ASP A 35 5.36 2.01 2.78
CA ASP A 35 5.23 2.74 4.03
C ASP A 35 3.99 2.34 4.83
N ILE A 36 2.84 2.13 4.17
CA ILE A 36 1.62 1.66 4.85
C ILE A 36 1.88 0.31 5.52
N LYS A 37 2.46 -0.65 4.77
CA LYS A 37 2.81 -1.97 5.28
C LYS A 37 3.76 -1.86 6.47
N THR A 38 4.85 -1.12 6.31
CA THR A 38 5.89 -0.96 7.35
C THR A 38 5.32 -0.34 8.62
N ASN A 39 4.50 0.71 8.48
CA ASN A 39 3.89 1.39 9.62
C ASN A 39 2.85 0.51 10.34
N LEU A 40 2.08 -0.31 9.62
CA LEU A 40 1.13 -1.24 10.23
C LEU A 40 1.86 -2.31 11.06
N ILE A 41 2.89 -2.92 10.47
CA ILE A 41 3.65 -4.00 11.12
C ILE A 41 4.38 -3.46 12.34
N LYS A 42 5.11 -2.33 12.22
CA LYS A 42 5.84 -1.71 13.34
C LYS A 42 4.92 -1.25 14.48
N LYS A 43 3.69 -0.80 14.18
CA LYS A 43 2.74 -0.37 15.22
C LYS A 43 2.13 -1.55 15.97
N LYS A 44 1.84 -2.66 15.28
CA LYS A 44 1.20 -3.83 15.88
C LYS A 44 2.20 -4.74 16.60
N TYR A 45 3.39 -4.92 16.04
CA TYR A 45 4.38 -5.87 16.55
C TYR A 45 5.61 -5.10 17.04
N LYS A 46 5.93 -5.23 18.34
CA LYS A 46 7.05 -4.52 18.98
C LYS A 46 8.38 -5.28 18.90
N SER A 47 8.35 -6.62 18.81
CA SER A 47 9.56 -7.44 18.74
C SER A 47 9.89 -7.82 17.30
N ILE A 48 11.19 -7.93 16.99
CA ILE A 48 11.69 -8.35 15.67
C ILE A 48 11.18 -9.75 15.31
N SER A 49 11.14 -10.67 16.28
CA SER A 49 10.61 -12.02 16.08
C SER A 49 9.14 -12.03 15.63
N ASN A 50 8.30 -11.20 16.25
CA ASN A 50 6.89 -11.10 15.88
C ASN A 50 6.70 -10.39 14.54
N ILE A 51 7.55 -9.41 14.21
CA ILE A 51 7.58 -8.77 12.89
C ILE A 51 7.91 -9.79 11.80
N HIS A 52 8.95 -10.59 11.99
CA HIS A 52 9.32 -11.65 11.03
C HIS A 52 8.21 -12.67 10.88
N LYS A 53 7.65 -13.17 12.00
CA LYS A 53 6.52 -14.10 11.97
C LYS A 53 5.33 -13.51 11.20
N ALA A 54 4.95 -12.26 11.47
CA ALA A 54 3.84 -11.61 10.78
C ALA A 54 4.10 -11.47 9.27
N LEU A 55 5.33 -11.13 8.88
CA LEU A 55 5.74 -11.05 7.47
C LEU A 55 5.65 -12.41 6.77
N GLU A 56 6.05 -13.48 7.46
CA GLU A 56 5.99 -14.87 6.95
C GLU A 56 4.56 -15.43 6.89
N THR A 57 3.73 -15.16 7.91
CA THR A 57 2.34 -15.66 8.01
C THR A 57 1.34 -14.80 7.25
N GLU A 58 1.78 -13.65 6.73
CA GLU A 58 0.93 -12.70 6.00
C GLU A 58 -0.26 -12.14 6.81
N GLU A 59 -0.23 -12.23 8.14
CA GLU A 59 -1.26 -11.70 9.06
C GLU A 59 -1.53 -10.19 8.89
N TRP A 60 -0.59 -9.47 8.30
CA TRP A 60 -0.70 -8.03 8.03
C TRP A 60 -1.56 -7.69 6.80
N ILE A 61 -1.84 -8.66 5.90
CA ILE A 61 -2.55 -8.40 4.63
C ILE A 61 -3.93 -7.80 4.88
N GLU A 62 -4.72 -8.40 5.78
CA GLU A 62 -6.11 -7.98 5.98
C GLU A 62 -6.19 -6.56 6.56
N MET A 63 -5.36 -6.27 7.56
CA MET A 63 -5.19 -4.92 8.11
C MET A 63 -4.71 -3.92 7.06
N TYR A 64 -3.82 -4.35 6.17
CA TYR A 64 -3.33 -3.54 5.06
C TYR A 64 -4.45 -3.22 4.07
N LEU A 65 -5.25 -4.21 3.67
CA LEU A 65 -6.40 -4.02 2.78
C LEU A 65 -7.45 -3.09 3.40
N GLU A 66 -7.79 -3.28 4.68
CA GLU A 66 -8.70 -2.37 5.39
C GLU A 66 -8.19 -0.93 5.40
N LYS A 67 -6.89 -0.75 5.65
CA LYS A 67 -6.27 0.58 5.67
C LYS A 67 -6.30 1.22 4.28
N MET A 68 -6.01 0.44 3.23
CA MET A 68 -6.09 0.89 1.84
C MET A 68 -7.52 1.28 1.47
N MET A 69 -8.52 0.47 1.82
CA MET A 69 -9.93 0.78 1.57
C MET A 69 -10.36 2.08 2.27
N LYS A 70 -9.93 2.30 3.52
CA LYS A 70 -10.18 3.56 4.24
C LYS A 70 -9.54 4.76 3.54
N LEU A 71 -8.33 4.62 3.00
CA LEU A 71 -7.63 5.68 2.25
C LEU A 71 -8.31 5.98 0.91
N ILE A 72 -8.70 4.95 0.17
CA ILE A 72 -9.42 5.10 -1.11
C ILE A 72 -10.76 5.81 -0.87
N LYS A 73 -11.53 5.40 0.15
CA LYS A 73 -12.79 6.08 0.51
C LYS A 73 -12.57 7.53 0.92
N ARG A 74 -11.51 7.82 1.68
CA ARG A 74 -11.18 9.19 2.14
C ARG A 74 -10.85 10.14 0.99
N TYR A 75 -10.28 9.64 -0.10
CA TYR A 75 -9.83 10.45 -1.23
C TYR A 75 -10.57 10.10 -2.52
N ASN A 76 -11.85 9.72 -2.43
CA ASN A 76 -12.62 9.25 -3.59
C ASN A 76 -12.80 10.33 -4.67
N ASP A 77 -12.64 11.59 -4.29
CA ASP A 77 -12.76 12.80 -5.11
C ASP A 77 -11.46 13.17 -5.83
N LYS A 78 -10.37 12.43 -5.54
CA LYS A 78 -9.03 12.72 -6.06
C LYS A 78 -8.47 11.60 -6.92
N ILE A 79 -7.41 11.92 -7.65
CA ILE A 79 -6.60 10.90 -8.33
C ILE A 79 -5.62 10.34 -7.32
N LEU A 80 -5.71 9.03 -7.04
CA LEU A 80 -4.74 8.36 -6.19
C LEU A 80 -3.60 7.79 -7.03
N ILE A 81 -2.36 8.07 -6.65
CA ILE A 81 -1.15 7.48 -7.23
C ILE A 81 -0.51 6.60 -6.17
N LEU A 82 -0.45 5.29 -6.43
CA LEU A 82 0.17 4.32 -5.55
C LEU A 82 1.62 4.10 -5.99
N THR A 83 2.57 4.37 -5.10
CA THR A 83 4.01 4.23 -5.34
C THR A 83 4.62 3.26 -4.35
N GLY A 84 4.70 1.98 -4.70
CA GLY A 84 5.36 1.01 -3.83
C GLY A 84 5.22 -0.40 -4.39
N SER A 85 5.80 -1.35 -3.69
CA SER A 85 5.97 -2.71 -4.18
C SER A 85 4.81 -3.56 -3.66
N LEU A 86 3.75 -3.71 -4.46
CA LEU A 86 2.62 -4.57 -4.10
C LEU A 86 2.98 -6.06 -4.27
N HIS A 87 3.89 -6.56 -3.43
CA HIS A 87 4.20 -8.00 -3.35
C HIS A 87 3.32 -8.63 -2.28
N VAL A 88 2.06 -8.88 -2.64
CA VAL A 88 1.20 -9.78 -1.88
C VAL A 88 1.23 -11.11 -2.63
N LYS A 89 1.94 -12.11 -2.10
CA LYS A 89 1.88 -13.47 -2.66
C LYS A 89 0.52 -14.04 -2.29
N THR A 90 -0.47 -13.93 -3.17
CA THR A 90 -1.78 -14.57 -2.97
C THR A 90 -1.64 -16.08 -3.13
N LYS A 91 -1.12 -16.77 -2.11
CA LYS A 91 -1.03 -18.22 -2.17
C LYS A 91 -2.39 -18.91 -2.13
N ASN A 92 -3.49 -18.24 -1.71
CA ASN A 92 -4.84 -18.86 -1.63
C ASN A 92 -6.04 -17.87 -1.51
N ARG A 93 -6.09 -16.71 -2.20
CA ARG A 93 -7.18 -15.71 -2.00
C ARG A 93 -8.06 -15.39 -3.21
N LYS A 94 -8.17 -16.26 -4.22
CA LYS A 94 -9.10 -16.04 -5.35
C LYS A 94 -10.58 -16.02 -4.93
N THR A 95 -10.94 -16.49 -3.73
CA THR A 95 -12.33 -16.74 -3.33
C THR A 95 -12.99 -15.67 -2.46
N GLN A 96 -12.25 -14.73 -1.86
CA GLN A 96 -12.83 -13.76 -0.92
C GLN A 96 -13.17 -12.39 -1.52
N ILE A 97 -12.54 -11.99 -2.62
CA ILE A 97 -12.74 -10.64 -3.20
C ILE A 97 -14.03 -10.58 -4.06
N THR A 98 -14.50 -11.72 -4.59
CA THR A 98 -15.73 -11.79 -5.39
C THR A 98 -17.02 -11.78 -4.56
N ASN A 99 -16.94 -11.91 -3.22
CA ASN A 99 -18.11 -12.02 -2.33
C ASN A 99 -18.24 -10.84 -1.34
N MET A 100 -17.51 -9.74 -1.54
CA MET A 100 -17.63 -8.48 -0.78
C MET A 100 -18.09 -7.36 -1.70
#